data_AF-A0A9P6P451-F1
#
_entry.id   AF-A0A9P6P451-F1
#
_cell.length_a   1.000
_cell.length_b   1.000
_cell.length_c   1.000
_cell.angle_alpha   90.00
_cell.angle_beta   90.00
_cell.angle_gamma   90.00
#
_symmetry.space_group_name_H-M   'P 1'
#
loop_
_entity.id
_entity.type
_entity.pdbx_description
1 polymer ?
#
loop_
_entity_poly.entity_id
_entity_poly.type
_entity_poly.pdbx_seq_one_letter_code
_entity_poly.pdbx_strand_id
1 'polypeptide(L)'
;MDYLRQAVEEPFEVICSKDQLDLCIVRKSEARQLLTAYREWKRKQQTGHGMVGHDEQLIECVFSVRERYQIFMESHHIRPRQSDLERAALLDQLESLSQRLDAYGRAHEEMEILMVGLKRLRRGWERKTIETIVTSILASSSLDRCRVLQVTRAQRARLGLGLRSVNTPYLVFEASEGEDQCKAVVGQIALDFGRVFDENAAQNLARVRDCYRHLFQPAGDPTPIGPHVVQDIHRLGHYVFTQPPSASLLAASADELASAPIFDMARPAFAPAGWDWPYLLKYKRPQNASEWLQNLFRRKKKRRWNEHGHWSLSIHRLSDHFTKIGHDYYTNMLNNARLMHARQAHIFEHATHLLMDCYRALQIEHGHSNAMQAMRQLYRIQQETQRSMDANPPLM
;
A
#
# COMPACT_ATOMS: atom_id res chain seq x y z
N MET A 1 -43.01 -37.59 -14.08
CA MET A 1 -42.41 -37.95 -12.78
C MET A 1 -40.89 -37.91 -12.79
N ASP A 2 -40.19 -38.58 -13.71
CA ASP A 2 -38.72 -38.66 -13.64
C ASP A 2 -38.00 -37.32 -13.76
N TYR A 3 -38.50 -36.40 -14.60
CA TYR A 3 -37.99 -35.02 -14.68
C TYR A 3 -38.10 -34.26 -13.35
N LEU A 4 -39.23 -34.38 -12.64
CA LEU A 4 -39.43 -33.73 -11.34
C LEU A 4 -38.51 -34.32 -10.27
N ARG A 5 -38.26 -35.63 -10.34
CA ARG A 5 -37.33 -36.32 -9.41
C ARG A 5 -35.89 -35.86 -9.62
N GLN A 6 -35.46 -35.71 -10.87
CA GLN A 6 -34.14 -35.17 -11.20
C GLN A 6 -34.01 -33.69 -10.77
N ALA A 7 -35.09 -32.91 -10.88
CA ALA A 7 -35.12 -31.51 -10.45
C ALA A 7 -35.01 -31.30 -8.93
N VAL A 8 -35.11 -32.36 -8.11
CA VAL A 8 -34.86 -32.31 -6.66
C VAL A 8 -33.38 -32.57 -6.35
N GLU A 9 -32.66 -33.31 -7.18
CA GLU A 9 -31.28 -33.75 -6.90
C GLU A 9 -30.30 -32.60 -6.79
N GLU A 10 -30.29 -31.73 -7.79
CA GLU A 10 -29.37 -30.58 -7.89
C GLU A 10 -29.51 -29.62 -6.68
N PRO A 11 -30.72 -29.19 -6.27
CA PRO A 11 -30.87 -28.38 -5.06
C PRO A 11 -30.31 -29.02 -3.78
N PHE A 12 -30.44 -30.34 -3.64
CA PHE A 12 -29.93 -31.05 -2.47
C PHE A 12 -28.41 -31.14 -2.45
N GLU A 13 -27.78 -31.32 -3.62
CA GLU A 13 -26.32 -31.27 -3.76
C GLU A 13 -25.77 -29.92 -3.35
N VAL A 14 -26.44 -28.82 -3.74
CA VAL A 14 -26.05 -27.46 -3.36
C VAL A 14 -26.21 -27.23 -1.86
N ILE A 15 -27.38 -27.55 -1.27
CA ILE A 15 -27.65 -27.35 0.17
C ILE A 15 -26.69 -28.16 1.04
N CYS A 16 -26.29 -29.35 0.59
CA CYS A 16 -25.35 -30.23 1.30
C CYS A 16 -23.88 -30.04 0.87
N SER A 17 -23.60 -29.06 0.03
CA SER A 17 -22.25 -28.81 -0.45
C SER A 17 -21.32 -28.40 0.69
N LYS A 18 -20.01 -28.57 0.46
CA LYS A 18 -18.98 -28.16 1.41
C LYS A 18 -19.09 -26.67 1.74
N ASP A 19 -19.37 -25.84 0.75
CA ASP A 19 -19.45 -24.39 0.94
C ASP A 19 -20.58 -24.01 1.90
N GLN A 20 -21.74 -24.66 1.81
CA GLN A 20 -22.85 -24.43 2.74
C GLN A 20 -22.58 -24.93 4.16
N LEU A 21 -21.78 -26.00 4.30
CA LEU A 21 -21.31 -26.50 5.59
C LEU A 21 -20.29 -25.55 6.23
N ASP A 22 -19.37 -25.00 5.44
CA ASP A 22 -18.32 -24.09 5.89
C ASP A 22 -18.92 -22.74 6.35
N LEU A 23 -20.05 -22.32 5.75
CA LEU A 23 -20.86 -21.17 6.21
C LEU A 23 -21.64 -21.45 7.50
N CYS A 24 -21.59 -22.67 8.03
CA CYS A 24 -22.26 -23.11 9.26
C CYS A 24 -23.80 -22.95 9.25
N ILE A 25 -24.41 -22.78 8.08
CA ILE A 25 -25.88 -22.66 7.98
C ILE A 25 -26.53 -24.03 8.22
N VAL A 26 -25.95 -25.07 7.61
CA VAL A 26 -26.34 -26.47 7.80
C VAL A 26 -25.27 -27.17 8.62
N ARG A 27 -25.65 -27.82 9.72
CA ARG A 27 -24.69 -28.58 10.53
C ARG A 27 -24.32 -29.87 9.81
N LYS A 28 -23.10 -30.35 10.00
CA LYS A 28 -22.63 -31.62 9.43
C LYS A 28 -23.54 -32.81 9.74
N SER A 29 -24.13 -32.87 10.93
CA SER A 29 -25.11 -33.89 11.32
C SER A 29 -26.42 -33.77 10.54
N GLU A 30 -26.89 -32.55 10.28
CA GLU A 30 -28.13 -32.27 9.57
C GLU A 30 -27.96 -32.51 8.08
N ALA A 31 -26.84 -32.11 7.47
CA ALA A 31 -26.53 -32.46 6.09
C ALA A 31 -26.52 -33.98 5.90
N ARG A 32 -25.96 -34.74 6.86
CA ARG A 32 -26.01 -36.21 6.84
C ARG A 32 -27.45 -36.73 6.95
N GLN A 33 -28.26 -36.17 7.84
CA GLN A 33 -29.67 -36.54 7.98
C GLN A 33 -30.46 -36.24 6.71
N LEU A 34 -30.28 -35.05 6.13
CA LEU A 34 -30.92 -34.60 4.90
C LEU A 34 -30.53 -35.47 3.70
N LEU A 35 -29.24 -35.81 3.56
CA LEU A 35 -28.76 -36.75 2.56
C LEU A 35 -29.30 -38.18 2.77
N THR A 36 -29.45 -38.61 4.02
CA THR A 36 -29.98 -39.95 4.35
C THR A 36 -31.46 -40.03 4.01
N ALA A 37 -32.24 -39.03 4.43
CA ALA A 37 -33.66 -38.90 4.11
C ALA A 37 -33.88 -38.80 2.59
N TYR A 38 -33.07 -38.02 1.88
CA TYR A 38 -33.11 -37.92 0.42
C TYR A 38 -32.80 -39.26 -0.27
N ARG A 39 -31.78 -40.01 0.17
CA ARG A 39 -31.45 -41.32 -0.40
C ARG A 39 -32.53 -42.37 -0.15
N GLU A 40 -33.14 -42.34 1.03
CA GLU A 40 -34.27 -43.20 1.36
C GLU A 40 -35.49 -42.89 0.49
N TRP A 41 -35.80 -41.61 0.35
CA TRP A 41 -36.84 -41.13 -0.55
C TRP A 41 -36.59 -41.56 -2.00
N LYS A 42 -35.39 -41.32 -2.53
CA LYS A 42 -34.99 -41.69 -3.90
C LYS A 42 -35.12 -43.19 -4.15
N ARG A 43 -34.69 -44.04 -3.21
CA ARG A 43 -34.85 -45.51 -3.31
C ARG A 43 -36.33 -45.92 -3.37
N LYS A 44 -37.18 -45.34 -2.54
CA LYS A 44 -38.62 -45.66 -2.49
C LYS A 44 -39.36 -45.23 -3.76
N GLN A 45 -38.97 -44.07 -4.32
CA GLN A 45 -39.51 -43.61 -5.60
C GLN A 45 -39.17 -44.55 -6.77
N GLN A 46 -38.06 -45.28 -6.70
CA GLN A 46 -37.65 -46.28 -7.70
C GLN A 46 -38.40 -47.62 -7.56
N THR A 47 -38.81 -48.01 -6.35
CA THR A 47 -39.48 -49.31 -6.11
C THR A 47 -40.99 -49.27 -6.30
N GLY A 48 -41.58 -48.12 -6.63
CA GLY A 48 -43.01 -47.97 -6.92
C GLY A 48 -43.95 -48.20 -5.73
N HIS A 49 -43.42 -48.39 -4.52
CA HIS A 49 -44.21 -48.58 -3.30
C HIS A 49 -44.42 -47.22 -2.62
N GLY A 50 -45.54 -46.57 -2.93
CA GLY A 50 -45.98 -45.33 -2.30
C GLY A 50 -46.40 -45.56 -0.84
N MET A 51 -45.44 -45.52 0.09
CA MET A 51 -45.73 -45.47 1.52
C MET A 51 -45.88 -44.01 1.95
N VAL A 52 -47.10 -43.64 2.30
CA VAL A 52 -47.48 -42.35 2.89
C VAL A 52 -46.69 -42.14 4.20
N GLY A 53 -45.99 -41.00 4.35
CA GLY A 53 -45.33 -40.57 5.61
C GLY A 53 -43.83 -40.26 5.55
N HIS A 54 -43.06 -40.83 4.62
CA HIS A 54 -41.62 -40.51 4.51
C HIS A 54 -41.31 -39.23 3.74
N ASP A 55 -42.24 -38.79 2.89
CA ASP A 55 -42.16 -37.50 2.20
C ASP A 55 -42.24 -36.35 3.23
N GLU A 56 -43.02 -36.53 4.30
CA GLU A 56 -43.20 -35.54 5.37
C GLU A 56 -41.88 -35.25 6.09
N GLN A 57 -41.13 -36.29 6.47
CA GLN A 57 -39.84 -36.11 7.15
C GLN A 57 -38.82 -35.35 6.29
N LEU A 58 -38.74 -35.65 4.98
CA LEU A 58 -37.84 -34.95 4.07
C LEU A 58 -38.28 -33.49 3.88
N ILE A 59 -39.58 -33.24 3.71
CA ILE A 59 -40.16 -31.90 3.59
C ILE A 59 -39.88 -31.09 4.86
N GLU A 60 -40.08 -31.66 6.05
CA GLU A 60 -39.78 -31.01 7.34
C GLU A 60 -38.29 -30.64 7.47
N CYS A 61 -37.39 -31.54 7.09
CA CYS A 61 -35.95 -31.27 7.09
C CYS A 61 -35.58 -30.11 6.14
N VAL A 62 -36.10 -30.12 4.90
CA VAL A 62 -35.85 -29.03 3.94
C VAL A 62 -36.46 -27.72 4.42
N PHE A 63 -37.65 -27.76 5.02
CA PHE A 63 -38.33 -26.60 5.58
C PHE A 63 -37.51 -25.97 6.71
N SER A 64 -37.03 -26.77 7.67
CA SER A 64 -36.17 -26.30 8.77
C SER A 64 -34.86 -25.68 8.27
N VAL A 65 -34.25 -26.25 7.22
CA VAL A 65 -33.06 -25.67 6.59
C VAL A 65 -33.38 -24.33 5.92
N ARG A 66 -34.47 -24.25 5.16
CA ARG A 66 -34.95 -23.02 4.52
C ARG A 66 -35.22 -21.90 5.53
N GLU A 67 -35.88 -22.20 6.65
CA GLU A 67 -36.16 -21.20 7.70
C GLU A 67 -34.87 -20.61 8.28
N ARG A 68 -33.83 -21.44 8.46
CA ARG A 68 -32.54 -20.94 8.93
C ARG A 68 -31.88 -20.03 7.91
N TYR A 69 -31.86 -20.42 6.64
CA TYR A 69 -31.39 -19.52 5.58
C TYR A 69 -32.13 -18.18 5.61
N GLN A 70 -33.46 -18.19 5.75
CA GLN A 70 -34.26 -16.97 5.86
C GLN A 70 -33.84 -16.11 7.06
N ILE A 71 -33.68 -16.69 8.25
CA ILE A 71 -33.20 -15.99 9.45
C ILE A 71 -31.81 -15.38 9.23
N PHE A 72 -30.90 -16.11 8.59
CA PHE A 72 -29.57 -15.61 8.24
C PHE A 72 -29.64 -14.45 7.25
N MET A 73 -30.47 -14.55 6.21
CA MET A 73 -30.68 -13.48 5.25
C MET A 73 -31.22 -12.21 5.91
N GLU A 74 -32.21 -12.34 6.79
CA GLU A 74 -32.79 -11.20 7.49
C GLU A 74 -31.79 -10.53 8.45
N SER A 75 -31.10 -11.34 9.26
CA SER A 75 -30.11 -10.85 10.24
C SER A 75 -28.90 -10.18 9.60
N HIS A 76 -28.52 -10.59 8.39
CA HIS A 76 -27.38 -10.04 7.65
C HIS A 76 -27.83 -9.05 6.55
N HIS A 77 -29.11 -8.70 6.51
CA HIS A 77 -29.66 -7.77 5.52
C HIS A 77 -29.36 -8.18 4.08
N ILE A 78 -29.40 -9.48 3.77
CA ILE A 78 -29.14 -10.02 2.44
C ILE A 78 -30.39 -9.84 1.59
N ARG A 79 -30.23 -9.26 0.39
CA ARG A 79 -31.33 -9.06 -0.55
C ARG A 79 -31.62 -10.35 -1.32
N PRO A 80 -32.86 -10.89 -1.27
CA PRO A 80 -33.26 -12.07 -2.04
C PRO A 80 -33.27 -11.76 -3.54
N ARG A 81 -32.86 -12.73 -4.37
CA ARG A 81 -32.85 -12.60 -5.82
C ARG A 81 -34.09 -13.20 -6.44
N GLN A 82 -34.52 -12.61 -7.54
CA GLN A 82 -35.73 -13.06 -8.24
C GLN A 82 -35.45 -14.20 -9.21
N SER A 83 -34.21 -14.32 -9.71
CA SER A 83 -33.85 -15.30 -10.74
C SER A 83 -32.46 -15.88 -10.56
N ASP A 84 -32.27 -17.08 -11.11
CA ASP A 84 -30.98 -17.77 -11.13
C ASP A 84 -29.97 -17.06 -12.03
N LEU A 85 -30.46 -16.41 -13.10
CA LEU A 85 -29.64 -15.59 -13.99
C LEU A 85 -29.03 -14.38 -13.26
N GLU A 86 -29.81 -13.72 -12.40
CA GLU A 86 -29.32 -12.60 -11.58
C GLU A 86 -28.22 -13.07 -10.61
N ARG A 87 -28.41 -14.24 -9.98
CA ARG A 87 -27.38 -14.83 -9.10
C ARG A 87 -26.10 -15.17 -9.84
N ALA A 88 -26.21 -15.84 -11.00
CA ALA A 88 -25.06 -16.20 -11.82
C ALA A 88 -24.28 -14.94 -12.24
N ALA A 89 -24.98 -13.91 -12.72
CA ALA A 89 -24.35 -12.65 -13.10
C ALA A 89 -23.62 -11.95 -11.95
N LEU A 90 -24.15 -12.01 -10.72
CA LEU A 90 -23.50 -11.44 -9.54
C LEU A 90 -22.27 -12.27 -9.11
N LEU A 91 -22.30 -13.59 -9.26
CA LEU A 91 -21.14 -14.45 -9.00
C LEU A 91 -20.03 -14.22 -10.04
N ASP A 92 -20.37 -14.09 -11.32
CA ASP A 92 -19.43 -13.74 -12.38
C ASP A 92 -18.79 -12.36 -12.12
N GLN A 93 -19.60 -11.39 -11.69
CA GLN A 93 -19.12 -10.07 -11.30
C GLN A 93 -18.17 -10.16 -10.09
N LEU A 94 -18.51 -10.98 -9.09
CA LEU A 94 -17.69 -11.19 -7.90
C LEU A 94 -16.34 -11.81 -8.25
N GLU A 95 -16.32 -12.82 -9.12
CA GLU A 95 -15.09 -13.44 -9.61
C GLU A 95 -14.21 -12.42 -10.35
N SER A 96 -14.81 -11.65 -11.26
CA SER A 96 -14.10 -10.58 -11.98
C SER A 96 -13.50 -9.54 -11.01
N LEU A 97 -14.25 -9.15 -9.98
CA LEU A 97 -13.76 -8.22 -8.96
C LEU A 97 -12.67 -8.84 -8.09
N SER A 98 -12.74 -10.13 -7.77
CA SER A 98 -11.69 -10.85 -7.05
C SER A 98 -10.38 -10.85 -7.84
N GLN A 99 -10.41 -11.16 -9.13
CA GLN A 99 -9.22 -11.16 -9.98
C GLN A 99 -8.59 -9.75 -10.09
N ARG A 100 -9.43 -8.70 -10.16
CA ARG A 100 -8.97 -7.31 -10.15
C ARG A 100 -8.40 -6.91 -8.79
N LEU A 101 -8.99 -7.37 -7.69
CA LEU A 101 -8.51 -7.14 -6.34
C LEU A 101 -7.17 -7.85 -6.11
N ASP A 102 -6.97 -9.06 -6.62
CA ASP A 102 -5.68 -9.76 -6.58
C ASP A 102 -4.57 -8.99 -7.31
N ALA A 103 -4.91 -8.33 -8.42
CA ALA A 103 -3.99 -7.43 -9.11
C ALA A 103 -3.61 -6.22 -8.25
N TYR A 104 -4.55 -5.71 -7.45
CA TYR A 104 -4.27 -4.68 -6.44
C TYR A 104 -3.38 -5.21 -5.30
N GLY A 105 -3.57 -6.48 -4.90
CA GLY A 105 -2.70 -7.15 -3.93
C GLY A 105 -1.25 -7.22 -4.41
N ARG A 106 -1.01 -7.56 -5.69
CA ARG A 106 0.33 -7.52 -6.29
C ARG A 106 0.94 -6.11 -6.28
N ALA A 107 0.13 -5.11 -6.60
CA ALA A 107 0.55 -3.71 -6.53
C ALA A 107 0.99 -3.30 -5.10
N HIS A 108 0.35 -3.87 -4.08
CA HIS A 108 0.74 -3.68 -2.68
C HIS A 108 2.12 -4.29 -2.38
N GLU A 109 2.38 -5.51 -2.82
CA GLU A 109 3.69 -6.18 -2.65
C GLU A 109 4.82 -5.40 -3.35
N GLU A 110 4.55 -4.88 -4.54
CA GLU A 110 5.52 -4.08 -5.29
C GLU A 110 5.90 -2.78 -4.58
N MET A 111 4.95 -2.16 -3.88
CA MET A 111 5.19 -0.98 -3.07
C MET A 111 6.14 -1.27 -1.89
N GLU A 112 6.13 -2.49 -1.34
CA GLU A 112 7.15 -2.92 -0.36
C GLU A 112 8.55 -3.00 -0.98
N ILE A 113 8.65 -3.53 -2.20
CA ILE A 113 9.92 -3.59 -2.96
C ILE A 113 10.43 -2.16 -3.21
N LEU A 114 9.55 -1.22 -3.57
CA LEU A 114 9.90 0.19 -3.71
C LEU A 114 10.48 0.75 -2.40
N MET A 115 9.82 0.53 -1.27
CA MET A 115 10.33 0.99 0.03
C MET A 115 11.73 0.42 0.34
N VAL A 116 12.01 -0.83 -0.03
CA VAL A 116 13.35 -1.42 0.08
C VAL A 116 14.35 -0.70 -0.82
N GLY A 117 13.97 -0.41 -2.07
CA GLY A 117 14.78 0.37 -3.02
C GLY A 117 15.12 1.77 -2.48
N LEU A 118 14.13 2.50 -1.97
CA LEU A 118 14.33 3.82 -1.36
C LEU A 118 15.23 3.77 -0.13
N LYS A 119 15.10 2.73 0.72
CA LYS A 119 16.03 2.52 1.84
C LYS A 119 17.47 2.30 1.36
N ARG A 120 17.67 1.59 0.24
CA ARG A 120 19.00 1.39 -0.35
C ARG A 120 19.57 2.70 -0.89
N LEU A 121 18.78 3.49 -1.63
CA LEU A 121 19.20 4.82 -2.10
C LEU A 121 19.61 5.73 -0.95
N ARG A 122 18.80 5.79 0.11
CA ARG A 122 19.10 6.55 1.32
C ARG A 122 20.41 6.11 1.99
N ARG A 123 20.66 4.80 2.05
CA ARG A 123 21.90 4.25 2.64
C ARG A 123 23.12 4.53 1.76
N GLY A 124 22.96 4.47 0.44
CA GLY A 124 24.03 4.79 -0.52
C GLY A 124 24.37 6.28 -0.58
N TRP A 125 23.54 7.14 0.00
CA TRP A 125 23.81 8.57 0.17
C TRP A 125 24.83 8.81 1.30
N GLU A 126 26.06 8.36 1.06
CA GLU A 126 27.15 8.44 2.02
C GLU A 126 28.06 9.64 1.75
N ARG A 127 28.55 10.24 2.83
CA ARG A 127 29.44 11.40 2.77
C ARG A 127 30.66 11.20 1.88
N LYS A 128 31.27 10.02 1.86
CA LYS A 128 32.48 9.77 1.06
C LYS A 128 32.21 9.96 -0.43
N THR A 129 31.05 9.51 -0.90
CA THR A 129 30.57 9.72 -2.27
C THR A 129 30.34 11.21 -2.52
N ILE A 130 29.69 11.90 -1.58
CA ILE A 130 29.40 13.34 -1.69
C ILE A 130 30.70 14.15 -1.75
N GLU A 131 31.68 13.84 -0.91
CA GLU A 131 32.99 14.49 -0.90
C GLU A 131 33.73 14.31 -2.24
N THR A 132 33.56 13.16 -2.88
CA THR A 132 34.12 12.90 -4.22
C THR A 132 33.44 13.78 -5.28
N ILE A 133 32.11 13.91 -5.24
CA ILE A 133 31.35 14.79 -6.14
C ILE A 133 31.74 16.26 -5.93
N VAL A 134 31.79 16.71 -4.68
CA VAL A 134 32.23 18.08 -4.34
C VAL A 134 33.64 18.34 -4.85
N THR A 135 34.57 17.41 -4.64
CA THR A 135 35.94 17.55 -5.15
C THR A 135 35.98 17.64 -6.68
N SER A 136 35.14 16.86 -7.38
CA SER A 136 35.01 16.93 -8.84
C SER A 136 34.47 18.29 -9.30
N ILE A 137 33.45 18.83 -8.62
CA ILE A 137 32.90 20.17 -8.91
C ILE A 137 33.97 21.24 -8.71
N LEU A 138 34.73 21.16 -7.62
CA LEU A 138 35.79 22.10 -7.33
C LEU A 138 36.95 22.01 -8.33
N ALA A 139 37.21 20.83 -8.89
CA ALA A 139 38.23 20.63 -9.91
C ALA A 139 37.81 21.16 -11.28
N SER A 140 36.50 21.16 -11.60
CA SER A 140 35.98 21.71 -12.85
C SER A 140 35.65 23.20 -12.78
N SER A 141 35.44 23.74 -11.59
CA SER A 141 35.10 25.15 -11.39
C SER A 141 36.33 26.05 -11.44
N SER A 142 36.30 27.12 -12.23
CA SER A 142 37.30 28.18 -12.19
C SER A 142 37.12 29.02 -10.92
N LEU A 143 37.78 28.62 -9.84
CA LEU A 143 37.71 29.29 -8.55
C LEU A 143 38.82 30.33 -8.42
N ASP A 144 38.68 31.48 -9.09
CA ASP A 144 39.71 32.53 -9.09
C ASP A 144 40.01 33.10 -7.70
N ARG A 145 39.09 32.91 -6.73
CA ARG A 145 39.09 33.56 -5.41
C ARG A 145 39.33 32.61 -4.24
N CYS A 146 39.45 31.31 -4.49
CA CYS A 146 39.74 30.33 -3.44
C CYS A 146 40.54 29.16 -3.97
N ARG A 147 41.35 28.56 -3.09
CA ARG A 147 42.20 27.42 -3.43
C ARG A 147 41.80 26.21 -2.61
N VAL A 148 41.75 25.06 -3.26
CA VAL A 148 41.61 23.77 -2.58
C VAL A 148 42.99 23.32 -2.11
N LEU A 149 43.14 23.09 -0.80
CA LEU A 149 44.41 22.70 -0.20
C LEU A 149 44.23 21.46 0.67
N GLN A 150 45.05 20.44 0.42
CA GLN A 150 45.25 19.31 1.33
C GLN A 150 46.16 19.78 2.47
N VAL A 151 45.60 19.99 3.67
CA VAL A 151 46.33 20.66 4.76
C VAL A 151 47.43 19.76 5.32
N THR A 152 48.68 20.17 5.13
CA THR A 152 49.86 19.55 5.76
C THR A 152 50.08 20.06 7.19
N ARG A 153 50.94 19.37 7.96
CA ARG A 153 51.31 19.80 9.33
C ARG A 153 51.89 21.23 9.36
N ALA A 154 52.66 21.62 8.33
CA ALA A 154 53.25 22.95 8.22
C ALA A 154 52.21 24.02 7.87
N GLN A 155 51.31 23.73 6.93
CA GLN A 155 50.23 24.64 6.55
C GLN A 155 49.21 24.84 7.67
N ARG A 156 48.97 23.82 8.50
CA ARG A 156 48.03 23.88 9.64
C ARG A 156 48.28 25.10 10.54
N ALA A 157 49.53 25.34 10.93
CA ALA A 157 49.88 26.46 11.81
C ALA A 157 49.66 27.81 11.11
N ARG A 158 50.07 27.91 9.83
CA ARG A 158 49.87 29.11 9.00
C ARG A 158 48.38 29.44 8.81
N LEU A 159 47.55 28.40 8.67
CA LEU A 159 46.10 28.53 8.50
C LEU A 159 45.32 28.62 9.82
N GLY A 160 45.99 28.53 10.98
CA GLY A 160 45.31 28.57 12.28
C GLY A 160 44.32 27.42 12.50
N LEU A 161 44.59 26.25 11.91
CA LEU A 161 43.71 25.07 11.97
C LEU A 161 44.10 24.11 13.12
N GLY A 162 43.10 23.36 13.62
CA GLY A 162 43.29 22.38 14.69
C GLY A 162 44.01 21.10 14.21
N LEU A 163 44.55 20.29 15.14
CA LEU A 163 45.27 19.04 14.78
C LEU A 163 44.47 18.07 13.92
N ARG A 164 43.14 18.03 14.09
CA ARG A 164 42.22 17.19 13.29
C ARG A 164 42.10 17.62 11.83
N SER A 165 42.68 18.76 11.43
CA SER A 165 42.61 19.25 10.04
C SER A 165 43.71 18.70 9.14
N VAL A 166 44.71 18.02 9.69
CA VAL A 166 45.82 17.47 8.90
C VAL A 166 45.29 16.38 7.97
N ASN A 167 45.72 16.40 6.70
CA ASN A 167 45.26 15.51 5.63
C ASN A 167 43.76 15.63 5.31
N THR A 168 43.13 16.73 5.70
CA THR A 168 41.75 17.05 5.31
C THR A 168 41.77 18.13 4.23
N PRO A 169 40.92 18.04 3.20
CA PRO A 169 40.82 19.06 2.18
C PRO A 169 40.06 20.29 2.69
N TYR A 170 40.61 21.48 2.43
CA TYR A 170 40.02 22.77 2.79
C TYR A 170 39.94 23.69 1.57
N LEU A 171 38.86 24.48 1.53
CA LEU A 171 38.78 25.70 0.73
C LEU A 171 39.35 26.84 1.56
N VAL A 172 40.39 27.50 1.03
CA VAL A 172 41.01 28.67 1.64
C VAL A 172 40.81 29.86 0.70
N PHE A 173 40.21 30.92 1.23
CA PHE A 173 39.90 32.15 0.49
C PHE A 173 41.05 33.14 0.63
N GLU A 174 41.24 34.00 -0.37
CA GLU A 174 42.26 35.04 -0.32
C GLU A 174 41.95 36.08 0.76
N ALA A 175 42.98 36.67 1.37
CA ALA A 175 42.83 37.51 2.56
C ALA A 175 42.05 38.82 2.30
N SER A 176 41.88 39.22 1.04
CA SER A 176 41.11 40.40 0.62
C SER A 176 39.61 40.15 0.49
N GLU A 177 39.16 38.90 0.51
CA GLU A 177 37.75 38.58 0.26
C GLU A 177 36.89 38.82 1.53
N GLY A 178 35.79 39.54 1.34
CA GLY A 178 34.78 39.74 2.38
C GLY A 178 34.01 38.45 2.70
N GLU A 179 33.38 38.40 3.87
CA GLU A 179 32.56 37.24 4.27
C GLU A 179 31.46 36.93 3.26
N ASP A 180 30.79 37.97 2.74
CA ASP A 180 29.69 37.81 1.78
C ASP A 180 30.17 37.27 0.43
N GLN A 181 31.38 37.62 0.00
CA GLN A 181 31.98 37.06 -1.21
C GLN A 181 32.33 35.58 -1.02
N CYS A 182 32.87 35.21 0.14
CA CYS A 182 33.12 33.81 0.49
C CYS A 182 31.81 33.00 0.52
N LYS A 183 30.74 33.57 1.10
CA LYS A 183 29.40 32.97 1.09
C LYS A 183 28.86 32.79 -0.33
N ALA A 184 29.07 33.77 -1.22
CA ALA A 184 28.65 33.69 -2.61
C ALA A 184 29.34 32.53 -3.35
N VAL A 185 30.65 32.34 -3.16
CA VAL A 185 31.39 31.22 -3.75
C VAL A 185 30.87 29.87 -3.23
N VAL A 186 30.66 29.74 -1.91
CA VAL A 186 30.09 28.51 -1.32
C VAL A 186 28.67 28.27 -1.80
N GLY A 187 27.88 29.35 -1.95
CA GLY A 187 26.55 29.31 -2.53
C GLY A 187 26.57 28.77 -3.96
N GLN A 188 27.52 29.21 -4.79
CA GLN A 188 27.70 28.70 -6.15
C GLN A 188 28.04 27.20 -6.16
N ILE A 189 28.97 26.76 -5.30
CA ILE A 189 29.30 25.33 -5.15
C ILE A 189 28.06 24.52 -4.75
N ALA A 190 27.24 25.05 -3.84
CA ALA A 190 26.00 24.40 -3.43
C ALA A 190 24.95 24.35 -4.55
N LEU A 191 24.87 25.38 -5.40
CA LEU A 191 24.02 25.39 -6.58
C LEU A 191 24.47 24.34 -7.60
N ASP A 192 25.77 24.26 -7.88
CA ASP A 192 26.32 23.30 -8.83
C ASP A 192 26.15 21.86 -8.33
N PHE A 193 26.36 21.63 -7.04
CA PHE A 193 26.03 20.36 -6.40
C PHE A 193 24.53 20.05 -6.48
N GLY A 194 23.68 21.05 -6.24
CA GLY A 194 22.23 20.92 -6.36
C GLY A 194 21.78 20.48 -7.75
N ARG A 195 22.42 20.98 -8.82
CA ARG A 195 22.13 20.52 -10.20
C ARG A 195 22.48 19.06 -10.41
N VAL A 196 23.66 18.64 -9.98
CA VAL A 196 24.09 17.22 -10.04
C VAL A 196 23.15 16.34 -9.22
N PHE A 197 22.71 16.82 -8.06
CA PHE A 197 21.72 16.13 -7.24
C PHE A 197 20.38 16.00 -7.98
N ASP A 198 19.85 17.09 -8.51
CA ASP A 198 18.55 17.13 -9.19
C ASP A 198 18.52 16.17 -10.38
N GLU A 199 19.59 16.09 -11.18
CA GLU A 199 19.70 15.14 -12.28
C GLU A 199 19.70 13.68 -11.80
N ASN A 200 20.50 13.37 -10.76
CA ASN A 200 20.55 12.03 -10.19
C ASN A 200 19.22 11.64 -9.53
N ALA A 201 18.59 12.56 -8.81
CA ALA A 201 17.30 12.37 -8.19
C ALA A 201 16.22 12.17 -9.26
N ALA A 202 16.22 12.96 -10.33
CA ALA A 202 15.29 12.80 -11.45
C ALA A 202 15.45 11.43 -12.15
N GLN A 203 16.69 10.97 -12.37
CA GLN A 203 16.93 9.63 -12.93
C GLN A 203 16.46 8.51 -12.00
N ASN A 204 16.71 8.63 -10.69
CA ASN A 204 16.24 7.68 -9.71
C ASN A 204 14.71 7.66 -9.63
N LEU A 205 14.08 8.84 -9.65
CA LEU A 205 12.63 9.00 -9.70
C LEU A 205 12.04 8.43 -10.99
N ALA A 206 12.68 8.63 -12.13
CA ALA A 206 12.25 8.08 -13.42
C ALA A 206 12.31 6.54 -13.39
N ARG A 207 13.42 5.95 -12.92
CA ARG A 207 13.55 4.50 -12.74
C ARG A 207 12.48 3.94 -11.81
N VAL A 208 12.24 4.61 -10.69
CA VAL A 208 11.16 4.24 -9.77
C VAL A 208 9.80 4.34 -10.48
N ARG A 209 9.52 5.46 -11.15
CA ARG A 209 8.26 5.65 -11.87
C ARG A 209 8.07 4.61 -12.97
N ASP A 210 9.12 4.21 -13.69
CA ASP A 210 9.04 3.22 -14.76
C ASP A 210 8.82 1.81 -14.20
N CYS A 211 9.56 1.42 -13.17
CA CYS A 211 9.39 0.13 -12.50
C CYS A 211 8.00 -0.03 -11.89
N TYR A 212 7.43 1.06 -11.39
CA TYR A 212 6.17 1.06 -10.65
C TYR A 212 5.06 1.85 -11.38
N ARG A 213 5.19 1.99 -12.71
CA ARG A 213 4.33 2.88 -13.51
C ARG A 213 2.85 2.57 -13.34
N HIS A 214 2.52 1.29 -13.27
CA HIS A 214 1.15 0.81 -13.12
C HIS A 214 0.59 1.06 -11.70
N LEU A 215 1.43 1.30 -10.69
CA LEU A 215 0.97 1.73 -9.35
C LEU A 215 0.49 3.18 -9.33
N PHE A 216 0.99 4.00 -10.27
CA PHE A 216 0.84 5.46 -10.26
C PHE A 216 0.18 6.03 -11.51
N GLN A 217 -0.34 5.17 -12.40
CA GLN A 217 -1.10 5.63 -13.56
C GLN A 217 -2.40 6.30 -13.06
N PRO A 218 -2.67 7.56 -13.45
CA PRO A 218 -3.93 8.21 -13.13
C PRO A 218 -5.09 7.44 -13.75
N ALA A 219 -6.25 7.49 -13.09
CA ALA A 219 -7.47 6.74 -13.37
C ALA A 219 -8.08 6.88 -14.79
N GLY A 220 -7.41 7.59 -15.71
CA GLY A 220 -7.84 7.79 -17.09
C GLY A 220 -7.35 6.74 -18.09
N ASP A 221 -6.35 5.91 -17.73
CA ASP A 221 -5.94 4.76 -18.54
C ASP A 221 -6.80 3.54 -18.13
N PRO A 222 -7.40 2.78 -19.06
CA PRO A 222 -8.30 1.65 -18.78
C PRO A 222 -7.59 0.42 -18.17
N THR A 223 -6.43 0.59 -17.54
CA THR A 223 -5.74 -0.50 -16.86
C THR A 223 -6.45 -0.88 -15.55
N PRO A 224 -6.44 -2.18 -15.17
CA PRO A 224 -7.52 -2.77 -14.36
C PRO A 224 -7.47 -2.50 -12.84
N ILE A 225 -6.43 -1.82 -12.35
CA ILE A 225 -6.01 -1.85 -10.93
C ILE A 225 -6.37 -0.56 -10.18
N GLY A 226 -7.13 0.34 -10.80
CA GLY A 226 -7.47 1.64 -10.23
C GLY A 226 -8.43 1.62 -9.02
N PRO A 227 -8.64 2.78 -8.36
CA PRO A 227 -9.61 2.98 -7.27
C PRO A 227 -11.05 2.57 -7.61
N HIS A 228 -11.33 2.35 -8.89
CA HIS A 228 -12.58 1.80 -9.38
C HIS A 228 -12.88 0.40 -8.86
N VAL A 229 -11.89 -0.47 -8.61
CA VAL A 229 -12.19 -1.82 -8.10
C VAL A 229 -12.88 -1.75 -6.73
N VAL A 230 -12.42 -0.86 -5.86
CA VAL A 230 -13.01 -0.65 -4.53
C VAL A 230 -14.43 -0.08 -4.67
N GLN A 231 -14.63 0.91 -5.55
CA GLN A 231 -15.94 1.46 -5.83
C GLN A 231 -16.90 0.41 -6.41
N ASP A 232 -16.43 -0.44 -7.31
CA ASP A 232 -17.23 -1.51 -7.91
C ASP A 232 -17.57 -2.59 -6.88
N ILE A 233 -16.67 -2.92 -5.95
CA ILE A 233 -16.95 -3.81 -4.80
C ILE A 233 -18.01 -3.19 -3.89
N HIS A 234 -17.94 -1.88 -3.62
CA HIS A 234 -19.01 -1.19 -2.88
C HIS A 234 -20.34 -1.23 -3.61
N ARG A 235 -20.35 -0.99 -4.92
CA ARG A 235 -21.56 -1.11 -5.76
C ARG A 235 -22.13 -2.51 -5.67
N LEU A 236 -21.29 -3.55 -5.78
CA LEU A 236 -21.71 -4.93 -5.57
C LEU A 236 -22.34 -5.10 -4.18
N GLY A 237 -21.72 -4.59 -3.13
CA GLY A 237 -22.29 -4.57 -1.77
C GLY A 237 -23.68 -3.93 -1.71
N HIS A 238 -23.90 -2.79 -2.37
CA HIS A 238 -25.22 -2.15 -2.47
C HIS A 238 -26.26 -2.98 -3.22
N TYR A 239 -25.82 -3.80 -4.19
CA TYR A 239 -26.71 -4.75 -4.86
C TYR A 239 -27.02 -5.95 -3.97
N VAL A 240 -26.02 -6.49 -3.27
CA VAL A 240 -26.10 -7.71 -2.43
C VAL A 240 -26.92 -7.49 -1.16
N PHE A 241 -26.75 -6.35 -0.49
CA PHE A 241 -27.38 -6.07 0.79
C PHE A 241 -28.58 -5.10 0.68
N THR A 242 -29.55 -5.21 1.58
CA THR A 242 -30.69 -4.27 1.70
C THR A 242 -30.31 -3.00 2.45
N GLN A 243 -29.35 -3.10 3.38
CA GLN A 243 -28.72 -1.97 4.03
C GLN A 243 -27.29 -1.81 3.49
N PRO A 244 -26.84 -0.57 3.20
CA PRO A 244 -25.49 -0.37 2.73
C PRO A 244 -24.49 -0.76 3.83
N PRO A 245 -23.41 -1.49 3.50
CA PRO A 245 -22.30 -1.65 4.42
C PRO A 245 -21.79 -0.26 4.81
N SER A 246 -21.46 -0.03 6.09
CA SER A 246 -21.07 1.27 6.65
C SER A 246 -20.06 2.01 5.77
N ALA A 247 -20.54 2.88 4.89
CA ALA A 247 -19.78 3.45 3.78
C ALA A 247 -18.86 4.62 4.19
N SER A 248 -18.78 4.91 5.49
CA SER A 248 -18.36 6.22 5.98
C SER A 248 -16.86 6.53 5.86
N LEU A 249 -16.02 5.55 5.49
CA LEU A 249 -14.55 5.73 5.44
C LEU A 249 -13.94 5.77 4.03
N LEU A 250 -14.67 5.35 2.99
CA LEU A 250 -14.07 5.12 1.66
C LEU A 250 -14.49 6.10 0.56
N ALA A 251 -15.67 6.73 0.67
CA ALA A 251 -16.13 7.70 -0.32
C ALA A 251 -15.23 8.96 -0.38
N ALA A 252 -14.63 9.35 0.74
CA ALA A 252 -13.71 10.50 0.80
C ALA A 252 -12.27 10.16 0.37
N SER A 253 -11.89 8.87 0.35
CA SER A 253 -10.48 8.49 0.22
C SER A 253 -10.03 8.22 -1.22
N ALA A 254 -10.94 7.84 -2.12
CA ALA A 254 -10.62 7.44 -3.49
C ALA A 254 -10.11 8.59 -4.37
N ASP A 255 -10.73 9.78 -4.30
CA ASP A 255 -10.30 10.95 -5.10
C ASP A 255 -8.97 11.53 -4.61
N GLU A 256 -8.71 11.51 -3.30
CA GLU A 256 -7.43 11.94 -2.73
C GLU A 256 -6.27 11.00 -3.13
N LEU A 257 -6.54 9.70 -3.31
CA LEU A 257 -5.52 8.71 -3.71
C LEU A 257 -4.98 8.94 -5.11
N ALA A 258 -5.82 9.43 -6.03
CA ALA A 258 -5.39 9.76 -7.38
C ALA A 258 -4.45 10.97 -7.44
N SER A 259 -4.43 11.81 -6.38
CA SER A 259 -3.60 13.02 -6.33
C SER A 259 -2.27 12.85 -5.59
N ALA A 260 -1.96 11.65 -5.10
CA ALA A 260 -0.98 11.54 -4.04
C ALA A 260 0.48 11.81 -4.49
N PRO A 261 1.17 12.76 -3.84
CA PRO A 261 2.44 13.32 -4.28
C PRO A 261 3.64 12.50 -3.77
N ILE A 262 3.70 11.19 -4.07
CA ILE A 262 4.97 10.45 -3.80
C ILE A 262 6.13 11.08 -4.58
N PHE A 263 5.83 11.60 -5.77
CA PHE A 263 6.82 12.14 -6.70
C PHE A 263 6.85 13.67 -6.77
N ASP A 264 5.92 14.36 -6.11
CA ASP A 264 5.90 15.82 -6.08
C ASP A 264 6.55 16.31 -4.78
N MET A 265 7.85 16.02 -4.69
CA MET A 265 8.67 16.41 -3.55
C MET A 265 9.28 17.78 -3.82
N ALA A 266 9.26 18.66 -2.82
CA ALA A 266 9.96 19.94 -2.91
C ALA A 266 11.46 19.71 -3.19
N ARG A 267 12.03 20.50 -4.10
CA ARG A 267 13.46 20.43 -4.41
C ARG A 267 14.29 20.81 -3.18
N PRO A 268 15.30 20.00 -2.81
CA PRO A 268 16.13 20.30 -1.66
C PRO A 268 16.99 21.54 -1.92
N ALA A 269 17.05 22.45 -0.95
CA ALA A 269 17.93 23.60 -1.00
C ALA A 269 19.29 23.24 -0.36
N PHE A 270 20.34 23.14 -1.19
CA PHE A 270 21.70 22.84 -0.70
C PHE A 270 22.45 24.06 -0.16
N ALA A 271 22.03 25.27 -0.54
CA ALA A 271 22.61 26.50 -0.04
C ALA A 271 22.50 26.55 1.49
N PRO A 272 23.61 26.81 2.23
CA PRO A 272 23.55 26.90 3.69
C PRO A 272 22.61 28.01 4.15
N ALA A 273 21.79 27.72 5.17
CA ALA A 273 20.95 28.73 5.78
C ALA A 273 21.77 29.67 6.66
N GLY A 274 21.17 30.79 7.07
CA GLY A 274 21.82 31.82 7.90
C GLY A 274 22.55 31.25 9.14
N TRP A 275 21.94 30.26 9.79
CA TRP A 275 22.47 29.61 10.99
C TRP A 275 23.57 28.56 10.73
N ASP A 276 23.76 28.10 9.48
CA ASP A 276 24.77 27.10 9.13
C ASP A 276 26.16 27.72 8.91
N TRP A 277 26.21 28.99 8.49
CA TRP A 277 27.45 29.69 8.16
C TRP A 277 28.50 29.69 9.26
N PRO A 278 28.15 29.94 10.54
CA PRO A 278 29.14 29.86 11.61
C PRO A 278 29.77 28.48 11.73
N TYR A 279 29.12 27.39 11.31
CA TYR A 279 29.67 26.03 11.39
C TYR A 279 30.52 25.67 10.18
N LEU A 280 30.16 26.17 9.00
CA LEU A 280 30.80 25.89 7.73
C LEU A 280 31.99 26.80 7.45
N LEU A 281 31.78 28.11 7.54
CA LEU A 281 32.75 29.14 7.17
C LEU A 281 33.40 29.71 8.44
N LYS A 282 34.72 29.58 8.55
CA LYS A 282 35.47 30.02 9.74
C LYS A 282 36.54 31.02 9.35
N TYR A 283 36.49 32.20 9.95
CA TYR A 283 37.59 33.14 9.91
C TYR A 283 38.74 32.61 10.79
N LYS A 284 39.92 32.52 10.22
CA LYS A 284 41.12 32.00 10.88
C LYS A 284 42.23 33.03 10.81
N ARG A 285 43.01 33.07 11.89
CA ARG A 285 44.23 33.86 11.98
C ARG A 285 45.42 32.90 12.11
N PRO A 286 46.57 33.24 11.50
CA PRO A 286 47.79 32.44 11.66
C PRO A 286 48.10 32.23 13.14
N GLN A 287 48.42 31.01 13.54
CA GLN A 287 48.89 30.75 14.90
C GLN A 287 50.39 31.05 14.96
N ASN A 288 50.77 32.16 15.57
CA ASN A 288 52.16 32.38 15.96
C ASN A 288 52.47 31.46 17.15
N ALA A 289 53.48 30.58 17.02
CA ALA A 289 53.86 29.62 18.06
C ALA A 289 54.19 30.31 19.42
N SER A 290 54.64 31.57 19.39
CA SER A 290 54.89 32.40 20.57
C SER A 290 53.62 32.96 21.23
N GLU A 291 52.48 33.06 20.51
CA GLU A 291 51.23 33.60 21.05
C GLU A 291 50.47 32.59 21.92
N TRP A 292 50.58 31.28 21.65
CA TRP A 292 49.93 30.26 22.49
C TRP A 292 50.51 30.26 23.91
N LEU A 293 51.85 30.31 24.03
CA LEU A 293 52.53 30.45 25.32
C LEU A 293 52.24 31.83 25.97
N GLN A 294 52.17 32.92 25.20
CA GLN A 294 51.86 34.24 25.75
C GLN A 294 50.41 34.40 26.23
N ASN A 295 49.44 33.72 25.60
CA ASN A 295 48.02 33.78 25.99
C ASN A 295 47.72 33.04 27.30
N LEU A 296 48.56 32.08 27.69
CA LEU A 296 48.50 31.45 29.02
C LEU A 296 48.90 32.41 30.15
N PHE A 297 49.68 33.46 29.86
CA PHE A 297 50.27 34.34 30.89
C PHE A 297 49.90 35.83 30.79
N ARG A 298 49.16 36.30 29.77
CA ARG A 298 48.82 37.74 29.61
C ARG A 298 47.34 38.07 29.83
N ARG A 299 47.07 38.82 30.91
CA ARG A 299 45.81 39.56 31.13
C ARG A 299 45.59 40.60 30.02
N LYS A 300 44.34 40.64 29.54
CA LYS A 300 43.75 41.45 28.47
C LYS A 300 44.32 42.87 28.35
N LYS A 301 45.27 43.09 27.44
CA LYS A 301 45.53 44.42 26.85
C LYS A 301 44.99 44.41 25.43
N LYS A 302 44.02 45.28 25.15
CA LYS A 302 43.30 45.45 23.86
C LYS A 302 44.31 45.84 22.78
N ARG A 303 44.95 44.85 22.15
CA ARG A 303 45.97 45.06 21.11
C ARG A 303 45.32 45.34 19.76
N ARG A 304 45.89 46.28 19.00
CA ARG A 304 45.63 46.48 17.57
C ARG A 304 45.89 45.15 16.87
N TRP A 305 44.85 44.63 16.25
CA TRP A 305 44.83 43.34 15.59
C TRP A 305 45.44 43.51 14.20
N ASN A 306 46.56 42.85 13.90
CA ASN A 306 47.03 42.79 12.52
C ASN A 306 46.00 42.02 11.67
N GLU A 307 45.57 42.65 10.58
CA GLU A 307 44.29 42.41 9.88
C GLU A 307 44.29 41.21 8.93
N HIS A 308 45.36 40.42 8.87
CA HIS A 308 45.57 39.45 7.79
C HIS A 308 45.12 38.05 8.19
N GLY A 309 43.84 37.90 8.54
CA GLY A 309 43.21 36.58 8.61
C GLY A 309 42.69 36.15 7.25
N HIS A 310 42.21 34.92 7.17
CA HIS A 310 41.60 34.38 5.97
C HIS A 310 40.36 33.59 6.35
N TRP A 311 39.42 33.49 5.42
CA TRP A 311 38.30 32.58 5.55
C TRP A 311 38.72 31.18 5.11
N SER A 312 38.19 30.18 5.80
CA SER A 312 38.41 28.78 5.45
C SER A 312 37.13 27.97 5.66
N LEU A 313 36.93 26.99 4.80
CA LEU A 313 35.84 26.04 4.88
C LEU A 313 36.39 24.62 4.67
N SER A 314 36.00 23.70 5.56
CA SER A 314 36.37 22.30 5.40
C SER A 314 35.44 21.65 4.38
N ILE A 315 35.99 21.06 3.32
CA ILE A 315 35.21 20.34 2.32
C ILE A 315 34.43 19.20 2.98
N HIS A 316 35.02 18.55 3.98
CA HIS A 316 34.37 17.54 4.81
C HIS A 316 33.06 18.02 5.44
N ARG A 317 33.04 19.23 6.02
CA ARG A 317 31.84 19.80 6.66
C ARG A 317 30.78 20.19 5.65
N LEU A 318 31.20 20.67 4.49
CA LEU A 318 30.29 20.96 3.38
C LEU A 318 29.66 19.66 2.86
N SER A 319 30.45 18.60 2.72
CA SER A 319 29.96 17.26 2.38
C SER A 319 29.01 16.70 3.45
N ASP A 320 29.29 16.90 4.74
CA ASP A 320 28.37 16.54 5.83
C ASP A 320 27.02 17.26 5.67
N HIS A 321 27.05 18.56 5.37
CA HIS A 321 25.85 19.38 5.13
C HIS A 321 25.04 18.85 3.94
N PHE A 322 25.67 18.62 2.79
CA PHE A 322 25.00 18.06 1.61
C PHE A 322 24.51 16.62 1.83
N THR A 323 25.26 15.83 2.59
CA THR A 323 24.83 14.48 2.99
C THR A 323 23.56 14.54 3.80
N LYS A 324 23.50 15.43 4.79
CA LYS A 324 22.30 15.62 5.63
C LYS A 324 21.08 15.99 4.78
N ILE A 325 21.19 16.98 3.91
CA ILE A 325 20.07 17.44 3.07
C ILE A 325 19.56 16.33 2.15
N GLY A 326 20.46 15.62 1.46
CA GLY A 326 20.03 14.49 0.62
C GLY A 326 19.46 13.32 1.42
N HIS A 327 19.95 13.09 2.64
CA HIS A 327 19.39 12.10 3.55
C HIS A 327 17.96 12.46 3.98
N ASP A 328 17.71 13.74 4.28
CA ASP A 328 16.39 14.26 4.63
C ASP A 328 15.44 14.13 3.44
N TYR A 329 15.89 14.44 2.22
CA TYR A 329 15.13 14.24 0.98
C TYR A 329 14.66 12.78 0.81
N TYR A 330 15.58 11.81 0.86
CA TYR A 330 15.22 10.39 0.70
C TYR A 330 14.42 9.85 1.89
N THR A 331 14.58 10.43 3.09
CA THR A 331 13.77 10.08 4.26
C THR A 331 12.32 10.54 4.08
N ASN A 332 12.12 11.75 3.60
CA ASN A 332 10.79 12.28 3.28
C ASN A 332 10.12 11.44 2.19
N MET A 333 10.86 11.06 1.14
CA MET A 333 10.34 10.19 0.08
C MET A 333 9.91 8.81 0.64
N LEU A 334 10.72 8.23 1.53
CA LEU A 334 10.38 6.96 2.20
C LEU A 334 9.15 7.10 3.10
N ASN A 335 8.99 8.22 3.80
CA ASN A 335 7.83 8.47 4.65
C ASN A 335 6.56 8.65 3.82
N ASN A 336 6.62 9.36 2.70
CA ASN A 336 5.49 9.48 1.78
C ASN A 336 5.09 8.12 1.21
N ALA A 337 6.06 7.29 0.82
CA ALA A 337 5.80 5.93 0.38
C ALA A 337 5.14 5.08 1.47
N ARG A 338 5.57 5.18 2.73
CA ARG A 338 4.95 4.48 3.86
C ARG A 338 3.52 4.92 4.13
N LEU A 339 3.25 6.22 4.10
CA LEU A 339 1.91 6.76 4.29
C LEU A 339 0.95 6.26 3.21
N MET A 340 1.42 6.26 1.96
CA MET A 340 0.67 5.71 0.83
C MET A 340 0.42 4.21 0.97
N HIS A 341 1.45 3.44 1.31
CA HIS A 341 1.34 2.00 1.55
C HIS A 341 0.34 1.68 2.65
N ALA A 342 0.40 2.37 3.79
CA ALA A 342 -0.53 2.16 4.90
C ALA A 342 -1.97 2.49 4.52
N ARG A 343 -2.18 3.58 3.75
CA ARG A 343 -3.51 3.96 3.24
C ARG A 343 -4.05 2.92 2.25
N GLN A 344 -3.23 2.45 1.32
CA GLN A 344 -3.62 1.41 0.35
C GLN A 344 -3.90 0.07 1.04
N ALA A 345 -3.11 -0.32 2.05
CA ALA A 345 -3.33 -1.53 2.83
C ALA A 345 -4.71 -1.55 3.47
N HIS A 346 -5.09 -0.45 4.14
CA HIS A 346 -6.40 -0.34 4.79
C HIS A 346 -7.55 -0.45 3.79
N ILE A 347 -7.40 0.16 2.61
CA ILE A 347 -8.42 0.11 1.56
C ILE A 347 -8.52 -1.29 0.96
N PHE A 348 -7.39 -1.94 0.72
CA PHE A 348 -7.34 -3.31 0.23
C PHE A 348 -7.97 -4.29 1.22
N GLU A 349 -7.62 -4.19 2.50
CA GLU A 349 -8.19 -5.00 3.57
C GLU A 349 -9.71 -4.84 3.63
N HIS A 350 -10.20 -3.59 3.65
CA HIS A 350 -11.63 -3.34 3.65
C HIS A 350 -12.35 -3.90 2.41
N ALA A 351 -11.79 -3.68 1.22
CA ALA A 351 -12.35 -4.18 -0.03
C ALA A 351 -12.38 -5.72 -0.05
N THR A 352 -11.33 -6.36 0.47
CA THR A 352 -11.25 -7.83 0.61
C THR A 352 -12.34 -8.34 1.54
N HIS A 353 -12.49 -7.74 2.72
CA HIS A 353 -13.54 -8.11 3.66
C HIS A 353 -14.94 -7.95 3.05
N LEU A 354 -15.22 -6.81 2.42
CA LEU A 354 -16.53 -6.57 1.80
C LEU A 354 -16.82 -7.55 0.66
N LEU A 355 -15.83 -7.86 -0.18
CA LEU A 355 -15.99 -8.83 -1.26
C LEU A 355 -16.26 -10.24 -0.71
N MET A 356 -15.55 -10.63 0.35
CA MET A 356 -15.78 -11.90 1.05
C MET A 356 -17.17 -11.95 1.69
N ASP A 357 -17.65 -10.87 2.27
CA ASP A 357 -19.00 -10.78 2.83
C ASP A 357 -20.06 -10.86 1.72
N CYS A 358 -19.82 -10.22 0.57
CA CYS A 358 -20.69 -10.35 -0.61
C CYS A 358 -20.74 -11.81 -1.09
N TYR A 359 -19.60 -12.50 -1.17
CA TYR A 359 -19.54 -13.90 -1.55
C TYR A 359 -20.37 -14.77 -0.61
N ARG A 360 -20.15 -14.63 0.70
CA ARG A 360 -20.90 -15.38 1.73
C ARG A 360 -22.40 -15.10 1.62
N ALA A 361 -22.79 -13.84 1.44
CA ALA A 361 -24.19 -13.46 1.31
C ALA A 361 -24.85 -14.09 0.07
N LEU A 362 -24.17 -14.07 -1.08
CA LEU A 362 -24.64 -14.72 -2.30
C LEU A 362 -24.75 -16.24 -2.15
N GLN A 363 -23.80 -16.88 -1.43
CA GLN A 363 -23.88 -18.31 -1.14
C GLN A 363 -25.05 -18.66 -0.23
N ILE A 364 -25.32 -17.85 0.81
CA ILE A 364 -26.48 -18.02 1.70
C ILE A 364 -27.78 -17.87 0.91
N GLU A 365 -27.88 -16.84 0.07
CA GLU A 365 -29.08 -16.61 -0.76
C GLU A 365 -29.28 -17.71 -1.81
N HIS A 366 -28.20 -18.21 -2.42
CA HIS A 366 -28.26 -19.35 -3.33
C HIS A 366 -28.72 -20.63 -2.60
N GLY A 367 -28.21 -20.90 -1.40
CA GLY A 367 -28.68 -22.01 -0.56
C GLY A 367 -30.16 -21.89 -0.21
N HIS A 368 -30.62 -20.68 0.14
CA HIS A 368 -32.04 -20.38 0.38
C HIS A 368 -32.91 -20.68 -0.85
N SER A 369 -32.50 -20.20 -2.02
CA SER A 369 -33.23 -20.41 -3.28
C SER A 369 -33.35 -21.88 -3.63
N ASN A 370 -32.26 -22.64 -3.47
CA ASN A 370 -32.27 -24.09 -3.69
C ASN A 370 -33.17 -24.81 -2.69
N ALA A 371 -33.18 -24.42 -1.41
CA ALA A 371 -34.08 -25.00 -0.42
C ALA A 371 -35.56 -24.73 -0.77
N MET A 372 -35.87 -23.51 -1.25
CA MET A 372 -37.20 -23.16 -1.75
C MET A 372 -37.59 -23.98 -2.99
N GLN A 373 -36.66 -24.19 -3.92
CA GLN A 373 -36.89 -25.00 -5.12
C GLN A 373 -37.14 -26.47 -4.75
N ALA A 374 -36.27 -27.07 -3.93
CA ALA A 374 -36.43 -28.42 -3.42
C ALA A 374 -37.80 -28.62 -2.78
N MET A 375 -38.20 -27.70 -1.90
CA MET A 375 -39.49 -27.74 -1.22
C MET A 375 -40.67 -27.68 -2.21
N ARG A 376 -40.65 -26.77 -3.19
CA ARG A 376 -41.70 -26.68 -4.23
C ARG A 376 -41.82 -27.97 -5.04
N GLN A 377 -40.69 -28.57 -5.42
CA GLN A 377 -40.69 -29.82 -6.20
C GLN A 377 -41.20 -31.00 -5.36
N LEU A 378 -40.79 -31.11 -4.09
CA LEU A 378 -41.29 -32.13 -3.18
C LEU A 378 -42.81 -32.04 -2.99
N TYR A 379 -43.35 -30.84 -2.75
CA TYR A 379 -44.81 -30.63 -2.66
C TYR A 379 -45.53 -30.98 -3.96
N ARG A 380 -44.96 -30.65 -5.12
CA ARG A 380 -45.55 -31.01 -6.41
C ARG A 380 -45.60 -32.52 -6.61
N ILE A 381 -44.51 -33.22 -6.29
CA ILE A 381 -44.46 -34.69 -6.34
C ILE A 381 -45.48 -35.29 -5.39
N GLN A 382 -45.62 -34.76 -4.18
CA GLN A 382 -46.62 -35.21 -3.20
C GLN A 382 -48.05 -35.05 -3.75
N GLN A 383 -48.39 -33.89 -4.33
CA GLN A 383 -49.70 -33.63 -4.93
C GLN A 383 -49.99 -34.53 -6.14
N GLU A 384 -49.02 -34.74 -7.03
CA GLU A 384 -49.16 -35.62 -8.18
C GLU A 384 -49.33 -37.09 -7.74
N THR A 385 -48.63 -37.50 -6.68
CA THR A 385 -48.77 -38.84 -6.07
C THR A 385 -50.17 -39.02 -5.47
N GLN A 386 -50.65 -38.04 -4.68
CA GLN A 386 -52.00 -38.09 -4.09
C GLN A 386 -53.08 -38.17 -5.17
N ARG A 387 -52.99 -37.33 -6.21
CA ARG A 387 -53.93 -37.36 -7.35
C ARG A 387 -53.91 -38.70 -8.07
N SER A 388 -52.75 -39.34 -8.21
CA SER A 388 -52.65 -40.67 -8.81
C SER A 388 -53.28 -41.75 -7.95
N MET A 389 -53.18 -41.64 -6.61
CA MET A 389 -53.82 -42.57 -5.67
C MET A 389 -55.34 -42.40 -5.67
N ASP A 390 -55.83 -41.15 -5.71
CA ASP A 390 -57.26 -40.85 -5.77
C ASP A 390 -57.87 -41.29 -7.12
N ALA A 391 -57.12 -41.21 -8.22
CA ALA A 391 -57.57 -41.63 -9.55
C ALA A 391 -57.60 -43.16 -9.74
N ASN A 392 -56.73 -43.89 -9.04
CA ASN A 392 -56.64 -45.35 -9.07
C ASN A 392 -56.66 -45.89 -7.64
N PRO A 393 -57.83 -45.86 -6.95
CA PRO A 393 -57.91 -46.39 -5.61
C PRO A 393 -57.51 -47.86 -5.62
N PRO A 394 -56.70 -48.32 -4.65
CA PRO A 394 -56.34 -49.73 -4.56
C PRO A 394 -57.63 -50.54 -4.51
N LEU A 395 -57.78 -51.49 -5.44
CA LEU A 395 -58.88 -52.45 -5.43
C LEU A 395 -58.79 -53.19 -4.09
N MET A 396 -59.73 -52.88 -3.18
CA MET A 396 -59.82 -53.51 -1.87
C MET A 396 -60.15 -54.99 -1.96
#